data_AF-A0A961EAD5-F1
#
_entry.id   AF-A0A961EAD5-F1
#
_cell.length_a   1.000
_cell.length_b   1.000
_cell.length_c   1.000
_cell.angle_alpha   90.00
_cell.angle_beta   90.00
_cell.angle_gamma   90.00
#
_symmetry.space_group_name_H-M   'P 1'
#
loop_
_entity.id
_entity.type
_entity.pdbx_description
1 polymer ?
#
loop_
_entity_poly.entity_id
_entity_poly.type
_entity_poly.pdbx_seq_one_letter_code
_entity_poly.pdbx_strand_id
1 'polypeptide(L)' 'VTDGPFAETKDLIAGWMVIDVDSQQRAYEAAARLSAAPGPGGTPICEWIEVRPFYGHVPTVTE' A
#
# COMPACT_ATOMS: atom_id res chain seq x y z
N VAL A 1 -10.38 27.51 -6.58
CA VAL A 1 -10.11 26.14 -6.12
C VAL A 1 -8.72 26.20 -5.51
N THR A 2 -8.64 26.18 -4.18
CA THR A 2 -7.37 26.19 -3.46
C THR A 2 -6.80 24.78 -3.44
N ASP A 3 -5.50 24.68 -3.69
CA ASP A 3 -4.75 23.43 -3.62
C ASP A 3 -4.85 22.84 -2.21
N GLY A 4 -5.02 21.53 -2.12
CA GLY A 4 -5.18 20.83 -0.85
C GLY A 4 -3.92 20.92 0.03
N PRO A 5 -4.01 20.62 1.34
CA PRO A 5 -2.91 20.83 2.31
C PRO A 5 -1.70 19.89 2.12
N PHE A 6 -1.67 19.10 1.05
CA PHE A 6 -0.57 18.18 0.74
C PHE A 6 0.34 18.83 -0.29
N ALA A 7 1.65 18.82 -0.04
CA ALA A 7 2.62 19.27 -1.02
C ALA A 7 2.46 18.49 -2.32
N GLU A 8 2.56 19.16 -3.48
CA GLU A 8 2.64 18.54 -4.81
C GLU A 8 3.94 17.72 -4.96
N THR A 9 4.15 16.72 -4.12
CA THR A 9 5.17 15.71 -4.31
C THR A 9 4.52 14.56 -5.06
N LYS A 10 4.54 14.68 -6.39
CA LYS A 10 4.91 13.73 -7.46
C LYS A 10 4.79 12.20 -7.30
N ASP A 11 4.37 11.67 -6.17
CA ASP A 11 4.15 10.25 -5.93
C ASP A 11 2.64 9.98 -5.96
N LEU A 12 2.15 9.63 -7.15
CA LEU A 12 0.78 9.18 -7.35
C LEU A 12 0.63 7.78 -6.79
N ILE A 13 -0.21 7.62 -5.77
CA ILE A 13 -0.65 6.30 -5.32
C ILE A 13 -1.53 5.71 -6.44
N ALA A 14 -1.03 4.67 -7.11
CA ALA A 14 -1.73 4.00 -8.22
C ALA A 14 -3.02 3.27 -7.77
N GLY A 15 -3.21 3.10 -6.46
CA GLY A 15 -4.41 2.56 -5.84
C GLY A 15 -4.14 2.13 -4.40
N TRP A 16 -5.20 1.87 -3.64
CA TRP A 16 -5.11 1.26 -2.32
C TRP A 16 -6.21 0.22 -2.14
N MET A 17 -5.97 -0.73 -1.24
CA MET A 17 -6.96 -1.74 -0.85
C MET A 17 -6.86 -2.03 0.64
N VAL A 18 -7.98 -2.44 1.23
CA VAL A 18 -8.02 -2.91 2.61
C VAL A 18 -8.36 -4.39 2.58
N ILE A 19 -7.58 -5.17 3.32
CA ILE A 19 -7.76 -6.60 3.50
C ILE A 19 -7.96 -6.90 4.98
N ASP A 20 -8.85 -7.83 5.27
CA ASP A 20 -9.02 -8.37 6.62
C ASP A 20 -8.25 -9.69 6.72
N VAL A 21 -7.36 -9.80 7.70
CA VAL A 21 -6.45 -10.93 7.88
C VAL A 21 -6.16 -11.16 9.35
N ASP A 22 -5.97 -12.43 9.73
CA ASP A 22 -5.73 -12.81 11.13
C ASP A 22 -4.36 -12.37 11.68
N SER A 23 -3.41 -11.97 10.81
CA SER A 23 -2.08 -11.49 11.23
C SER A 23 -1.39 -10.63 10.17
N GLN A 24 -0.41 -9.83 10.62
CA GLN A 24 0.42 -8.99 9.75
C GLN A 24 1.24 -9.80 8.72
N GLN A 25 1.69 -11.01 9.07
CA GLN A 25 2.40 -11.89 8.15
C GLN A 25 1.53 -12.26 6.94
N ARG A 26 0.24 -12.53 7.16
CA ARG A 26 -0.72 -12.79 6.08
C ARG A 26 -0.94 -11.57 5.19
N ALA A 27 -0.89 -10.36 5.75
CA ALA A 27 -0.92 -9.14 4.96
C ALA A 27 0.31 -9.03 4.05
N TYR A 28 1.51 -9.36 4.56
CA TYR A 28 2.73 -9.35 3.75
C TYR A 28 2.73 -10.40 2.64
N GLU A 29 2.20 -11.60 2.90
CA GLU A 29 2.05 -12.63 1.86
C GLU A 29 1.11 -12.18 0.73
N ALA A 30 -0.01 -11.54 1.08
CA ALA A 30 -0.93 -10.96 0.10
C ALA A 30 -0.24 -9.85 -0.72
N ALA A 31 0.49 -8.94 -0.06
CA ALA A 31 1.25 -7.88 -0.72
C ALA A 31 2.35 -8.44 -1.64
N ALA A 32 3.09 -9.46 -1.21
CA ALA A 32 4.11 -10.12 -2.04
C ALA A 32 3.49 -10.75 -3.30
N ARG A 33 2.29 -11.35 -3.17
CA ARG A 33 1.60 -11.92 -4.33
C ARG A 33 1.15 -10.85 -5.32
N LEU A 34 0.65 -9.72 -4.83
CA LEU A 34 0.25 -8.57 -5.65
C LEU A 34 1.46 -7.92 -6.33
N SER A 35 2.57 -7.76 -5.60
CA SER A 35 3.84 -7.26 -6.13
C SER A 35 4.35 -8.14 -7.27
N ALA A 36 4.12 -9.45 -7.20
CA ALA A 36 4.49 -10.41 -8.24
C ALA A 36 3.46 -10.54 -9.39
N ALA A 37 2.50 -9.61 -9.53
CA ALA A 37 1.54 -9.64 -10.63
C ALA A 37 2.25 -9.66 -12.00
N PRO A 38 1.65 -10.32 -13.02
CA PRO A 38 2.28 -10.44 -14.34
C PRO A 38 2.33 -9.09 -15.05
N GLY A 39 3.55 -8.68 -15.39
CA GLY A 39 3.86 -7.50 -16.20
C GLY A 39 4.01 -7.83 -17.69
N PRO A 40 4.60 -6.93 -18.46
CA PRO A 40 4.88 -7.15 -19.89
C PRO A 40 5.67 -8.45 -20.10
N GLY A 41 5.15 -9.32 -20.97
CA GLY A 41 5.77 -10.62 -21.25
C GLY A 41 5.58 -11.68 -20.15
N GLY A 42 4.72 -11.45 -19.16
CA GLY A 42 4.44 -12.40 -18.07
C GLY A 42 5.49 -12.38 -16.94
N THR A 43 6.48 -11.51 -17.01
CA THR A 43 7.48 -11.33 -15.95
C THR A 43 6.86 -10.58 -14.76
N PRO A 44 7.14 -10.98 -13.50
CA PRO A 44 6.65 -10.25 -12.33
C PRO A 44 7.03 -8.76 -12.36
N ILE A 45 6.07 -7.88 -12.03
CA ILE A 45 6.31 -6.43 -11.99
C ILE A 45 7.17 -5.98 -10.82
N CYS A 46 7.20 -6.75 -9.73
CA CYS A 46 7.91 -6.41 -8.49
C CYS A 46 7.54 -5.02 -7.97
N GLU A 47 6.26 -4.66 -8.08
CA GLU A 47 5.73 -3.37 -7.66
C GLU A 47 5.96 -3.16 -6.16
N TRP A 48 6.32 -1.93 -5.76
CA TRP A 48 6.52 -1.62 -4.35
C TRP A 48 5.18 -1.40 -3.67
N ILE A 49 4.87 -2.22 -2.67
CA ILE A 49 3.60 -2.17 -1.93
C ILE A 49 3.88 -1.89 -0.47
N GLU A 50 3.31 -0.79 0.04
CA GLU A 50 3.31 -0.47 1.46
C GLU A 50 2.15 -1.19 2.17
N VAL A 51 2.46 -1.91 3.25
CA VAL A 51 1.46 -2.56 4.10
C VAL A 51 1.35 -1.79 5.40
N ARG A 52 0.16 -1.26 5.69
CA ARG A 52 -0.13 -0.49 6.91
C ARG A 52 -1.32 -1.07 7.66
N PRO A 53 -1.26 -1.17 9.00
CA PRO A 53 -2.45 -1.41 9.81
C PRO A 53 -3.46 -0.28 9.59
N PHE A 54 -4.71 -0.65 9.29
CA PHE A 54 -5.78 0.32 9.00
C PHE A 54 -6.82 0.41 10.13
N TYR A 55 -7.17 -0.73 10.75
CA TYR A 55 -8.20 -0.82 11.78
C TYR A 55 -7.63 -1.36 13.09
N GLY A 56 -8.04 -0.80 14.24
CA GLY A 56 -7.71 -1.30 15.58
C GLY A 56 -6.45 -0.73 16.26
N HIS A 57 -5.53 -0.09 15.53
CA HIS A 57 -4.39 0.63 16.12
C HIS A 57 -4.53 2.13 15.82
N VAL A 58 -4.79 2.95 16.84
CA VAL A 58 -4.69 4.41 16.68
C VAL A 58 -3.21 4.70 16.44
N PRO A 59 -2.81 5.32 15.31
CA PRO A 59 -1.41 5.67 15.11
C PRO A 59 -0.99 6.63 16.22
N THR A 60 0.10 6.30 16.92
CA THR A 60 0.73 7.24 17.85
C THR A 60 1.27 8.40 17.02
N VAL A 61 0.61 9.55 17.08
CA VAL A 61 1.13 10.79 16.51
C VAL A 61 2.13 11.34 17.54
N THR A 62 3.43 11.24 17.23
CA THR A 62 4.47 11.93 17.99
C THR A 62 4.55 13.37 17.48
N GLU A 63 4.37 14.35 18.38
CA GLU A 63 4.65 15.77 18.10
C GLU A 63 6.14 16.05 17.89
#